data_AF-K2JLP0-F1
#
_entry.id   AF-K2JLP0-F1
#
_cell.length_a   1.000
_cell.length_b   1.000
_cell.length_c   1.000
_cell.angle_alpha   90.00
_cell.angle_beta   90.00
_cell.angle_gamma   90.00
#
_symmetry.space_group_name_H-M   'P 1'
#
loop_
_entity.id
_entity.type
_entity.pdbx_description
1 polymer ?
#
loop_
_entity_poly.entity_id
_entity_poly.type
_entity_poly.pdbx_seq_one_letter_code
_entity_poly.pdbx_strand_id
1 'polypeptide(L)'
;MLNTLAPQRVNILCLLAVERMLAAQPSSALQQILTQAFERARRHTYHDMDSLKTQALSLVAGYQPQDIDAHQAQCAALALLFTLEYMDSQQVEYAEQTLAKQQELFDLYSEQGQPQAVSADLDWQQQLAAALSVEELDDQQLMNLRRHNQQHGLPPLQTQPAPI
;
A
#
# COMPACT_ATOMS: atom_id res chain seq x y z
N MET A 1 3.16 0.34 15.96
CA MET A 1 3.09 1.52 15.07
C MET A 1 1.65 1.99 14.88
N LEU A 2 0.69 1.11 14.55
CA LEU A 2 -0.72 1.51 14.37
C LEU A 2 -1.34 2.16 15.62
N ASN A 3 -1.14 1.56 16.80
CA ASN A 3 -1.71 2.03 18.08
C ASN A 3 -1.17 3.38 18.57
N THR A 4 -0.12 3.92 17.94
CA THR A 4 0.49 5.20 18.32
C THR A 4 0.16 6.33 17.36
N LEU A 5 -0.52 6.04 16.25
CA LEU A 5 -0.88 7.00 15.21
C LEU A 5 -2.36 7.35 15.31
N ALA A 6 -2.70 8.61 15.02
CA ALA A 6 -4.10 9.00 14.83
C ALA A 6 -4.70 8.24 13.63
N PRO A 7 -6.01 7.93 13.62
CA PRO A 7 -6.60 7.11 12.56
C PRO A 7 -6.40 7.67 11.15
N GLN A 8 -6.40 8.99 11.01
CA GLN A 8 -6.11 9.67 9.73
C GLN A 8 -4.67 9.43 9.28
N ARG A 9 -3.71 9.32 10.20
CA ARG A 9 -2.31 8.99 9.89
C ARG A 9 -2.16 7.52 9.51
N VAL A 10 -2.96 6.63 10.10
CA VAL A 10 -3.03 5.24 9.69
C VAL A 10 -3.57 5.12 8.25
N ASN A 11 -4.60 5.89 7.87
CA ASN A 11 -5.05 5.95 6.47
C ASN A 11 -3.89 6.29 5.52
N ILE A 12 -3.12 7.34 5.84
CA ILE A 12 -1.99 7.76 5.02
C ILE A 12 -0.89 6.68 4.99
N LEU A 13 -0.57 6.05 6.13
CA LEU A 13 0.41 4.97 6.21
C LEU A 13 0.02 3.81 5.27
N CYS A 14 -1.23 3.35 5.36
CA CYS A 14 -1.77 2.26 4.54
C CYS A 14 -1.74 2.62 3.05
N LEU A 15 -2.17 3.82 2.68
CA LEU A 15 -2.14 4.29 1.29
C LEU A 15 -0.70 4.38 0.74
N LEU A 16 0.26 4.86 1.54
CA LEU A 16 1.67 4.90 1.15
C LEU A 16 2.26 3.49 0.99
N ALA A 17 1.86 2.53 1.83
CA ALA A 17 2.26 1.14 1.68
C ALA A 17 1.75 0.55 0.35
N VAL A 18 0.48 0.77 0.02
CA VAL A 18 -0.10 0.37 -1.27
C VAL A 18 0.64 1.01 -2.44
N GLU A 19 0.95 2.31 -2.36
CA GLU A 19 1.70 3.03 -3.40
C GLU A 19 3.07 2.40 -3.66
N ARG A 20 3.78 1.95 -2.61
CA ARG A 20 5.08 1.27 -2.77
C ARG A 20 4.94 -0.10 -3.43
N MET A 21 3.90 -0.86 -3.06
CA MET A 21 3.63 -2.17 -3.67
C MET A 21 3.32 -2.06 -5.18
N LEU A 22 2.65 -0.98 -5.60
CA LEU A 22 2.30 -0.72 -7.01
C LEU A 22 3.46 -0.24 -7.88
N ALA A 23 4.60 0.15 -7.31
CA ALA A 23 5.68 0.79 -8.06
C ALA A 23 6.26 -0.10 -9.17
N ALA A 24 6.37 -1.40 -8.91
CA ALA A 24 6.86 -2.38 -9.89
C ALA A 24 5.89 -2.66 -11.03
N GLN A 25 4.59 -2.64 -10.74
CA GLN A 25 3.54 -2.98 -11.69
C GLN A 25 2.44 -1.91 -11.65
N PRO A 26 2.66 -0.79 -12.33
CA PRO A 26 1.72 0.31 -12.34
C PRO A 26 0.45 -0.09 -13.12
N SER A 27 -0.58 -0.52 -12.38
CA SER A 27 -1.94 -0.64 -12.90
C SER A 27 -2.60 0.74 -12.89
N SER A 28 -2.93 1.27 -14.07
CA SER A 28 -3.57 2.58 -14.19
C SER A 28 -4.89 2.64 -13.41
N ALA A 29 -5.64 1.54 -13.37
CA ALA A 29 -6.87 1.43 -12.60
C ALA A 29 -6.62 1.48 -11.08
N LEU A 30 -5.64 0.72 -10.56
CA LEU A 30 -5.29 0.78 -9.13
C LEU A 30 -4.74 2.15 -8.74
N GLN A 31 -3.92 2.77 -9.60
CA GLN A 31 -3.40 4.11 -9.36
C GLN A 31 -4.49 5.18 -9.33
N GLN A 32 -5.53 5.06 -10.17
CA GLN A 32 -6.69 5.96 -10.14
C GLN A 32 -7.47 5.85 -8.83
N ILE A 33 -7.72 4.62 -8.35
CA ILE A 33 -8.41 4.38 -7.07
C ILE A 33 -7.54 4.90 -5.91
N LEU A 34 -6.25 4.59 -5.91
CA LEU A 34 -5.29 5.07 -4.90
C LEU A 34 -5.23 6.59 -4.87
N THR A 35 -5.23 7.26 -6.01
CA THR A 35 -5.24 8.73 -6.11
C THR A 35 -6.51 9.31 -5.49
N GLN A 36 -7.67 8.75 -5.82
CA GLN A 36 -8.95 9.16 -5.21
C GLN A 36 -8.98 8.91 -3.70
N ALA A 37 -8.40 7.81 -3.23
CA ALA A 37 -8.29 7.49 -1.81
C ALA A 37 -7.39 8.50 -1.07
N PHE A 38 -6.25 8.90 -1.65
CA PHE A 38 -5.42 9.98 -1.12
C PHE A 38 -6.16 11.32 -1.08
N GLU A 39 -6.94 11.65 -2.11
CA GLU A 39 -7.74 12.89 -2.11
C GLU A 39 -8.79 12.89 -0.99
N ARG A 40 -9.43 11.74 -0.74
CA ARG A 40 -10.39 11.57 0.35
C ARG A 40 -9.74 11.64 1.72
N ALA A 41 -8.57 11.01 1.90
CA ALA A 41 -7.80 11.10 3.14
C ALA A 41 -7.35 12.55 3.41
N ARG A 42 -6.91 13.27 2.38
CA ARG A 42 -6.52 14.69 2.44
C ARG A 42 -7.68 15.60 2.86
N ARG A 43 -8.89 15.36 2.34
CA ARG A 43 -10.09 16.16 2.65
C ARG A 43 -10.82 15.68 3.91
N HIS A 44 -10.37 14.59 4.53
CA HIS A 44 -11.08 13.90 5.61
C HIS A 44 -12.52 13.49 5.24
N THR A 45 -12.75 13.14 3.97
CA THR A 45 -14.08 12.77 3.44
C THR A 45 -14.15 11.26 3.20
N TYR A 46 -14.58 10.52 4.23
CA TYR A 46 -14.63 9.05 4.22
C TYR A 46 -16.02 8.46 3.96
N HIS A 47 -17.03 9.28 3.66
CA HIS A 47 -18.39 8.79 3.37
C HIS A 47 -18.51 8.31 1.93
N ASP A 48 -19.35 7.31 1.66
CA ASP A 48 -19.59 6.78 0.32
C ASP A 48 -18.31 6.27 -0.36
N MET A 49 -17.66 5.31 0.33
CA MET A 49 -16.49 4.59 -0.17
C MET A 49 -16.88 3.39 -1.04
N ASP A 50 -18.17 3.04 -1.12
CA ASP A 50 -18.67 1.83 -1.77
C ASP A 50 -18.30 1.75 -3.24
N SER A 51 -18.31 2.88 -3.97
CA SER A 51 -17.86 2.92 -5.36
C SER A 51 -16.38 2.57 -5.51
N LEU A 52 -15.50 3.10 -4.64
CA LEU A 52 -14.07 2.80 -4.67
C LEU A 52 -13.79 1.35 -4.25
N LYS A 53 -14.48 0.86 -3.21
CA LYS A 53 -14.38 -0.52 -2.74
C LYS A 53 -14.80 -1.51 -3.83
N THR A 54 -15.91 -1.24 -4.53
CA THR A 54 -16.40 -2.08 -5.64
C THR A 54 -15.42 -2.12 -6.81
N GLN A 55 -14.83 -0.97 -7.16
CA GLN A 55 -13.80 -0.90 -8.20
C GLN A 55 -12.55 -1.69 -7.79
N ALA A 56 -12.08 -1.53 -6.54
CA ALA A 56 -10.92 -2.28 -6.03
C ALA A 56 -11.18 -3.80 -6.01
N LEU A 57 -12.35 -4.22 -5.53
CA LEU A 57 -12.75 -5.64 -5.50
C LEU A 57 -12.79 -6.26 -6.90
N SER A 58 -13.28 -5.52 -7.90
CA SER A 58 -13.32 -6.00 -9.28
C SER A 58 -11.92 -6.24 -9.85
N LEU A 59 -10.94 -5.41 -9.48
CA LEU A 59 -9.55 -5.58 -9.86
C LEU A 59 -8.91 -6.78 -9.17
N VAL A 60 -9.18 -6.99 -7.88
CA VAL A 60 -8.73 -8.19 -7.14
C VAL A 60 -9.19 -9.46 -7.84
N ALA A 61 -10.46 -9.54 -8.26
CA ALA A 61 -11.01 -10.70 -8.96
C ALA A 61 -10.37 -10.94 -10.34
N GLY A 62 -9.79 -9.91 -10.95
CA GLY A 62 -9.09 -9.99 -12.23
C GLY A 62 -7.67 -10.58 -12.14
N TYR A 63 -7.04 -10.55 -10.96
CA TYR A 63 -5.70 -11.12 -10.77
C TYR A 63 -5.80 -12.60 -10.40
N GLN A 64 -5.35 -13.46 -11.32
CA GLN A 64 -5.25 -14.91 -11.11
C GLN A 64 -3.88 -15.23 -10.46
N PRO A 65 -3.83 -15.99 -9.36
CA PRO A 65 -2.61 -16.22 -8.56
C PRO A 65 -1.56 -17.14 -9.21
N GLN A 66 -1.74 -17.49 -10.49
CA GLN A 66 -0.88 -18.46 -11.18
C GLN A 66 0.39 -17.83 -11.77
N ASP A 67 0.48 -16.50 -11.77
CA ASP A 67 1.64 -15.75 -12.25
C ASP A 67 2.27 -14.98 -11.08
N ILE A 68 3.58 -15.18 -10.86
CA ILE A 68 4.36 -14.46 -9.84
C ILE A 68 4.26 -12.95 -10.05
N ASP A 69 4.20 -12.52 -11.32
CA ASP A 69 4.03 -11.12 -11.66
C ASP A 69 2.63 -10.63 -11.23
N ALA A 70 1.59 -11.44 -11.41
CA ALA A 70 0.25 -11.10 -10.95
C ALA A 70 0.10 -11.09 -9.43
N HIS A 71 0.97 -11.81 -8.70
CA HIS A 71 0.90 -11.89 -7.24
C HIS A 71 1.17 -10.54 -6.57
N GLN A 72 2.19 -9.79 -7.00
CA GLN A 72 2.47 -8.47 -6.43
C GLN A 72 1.32 -7.49 -6.68
N ALA A 73 0.75 -7.49 -7.90
CA ALA A 73 -0.40 -6.66 -8.23
C ALA A 73 -1.66 -7.07 -7.44
N GLN A 74 -1.86 -8.37 -7.21
CA GLN A 74 -2.93 -8.89 -6.35
C GLN A 74 -2.77 -8.44 -4.90
N CYS A 75 -1.58 -8.53 -4.32
CA CYS A 75 -1.30 -8.04 -2.97
C CYS A 75 -1.58 -6.54 -2.86
N ALA A 76 -1.13 -5.74 -3.83
CA ALA A 76 -1.42 -4.31 -3.86
C ALA A 76 -2.93 -4.00 -3.96
N ALA A 77 -3.66 -4.75 -4.80
CA ALA A 77 -5.10 -4.59 -4.95
C ALA A 77 -5.88 -4.96 -3.68
N LEU A 78 -5.51 -6.07 -3.04
CA LEU A 78 -6.09 -6.51 -1.75
C LEU A 78 -5.77 -5.50 -0.64
N ALA A 79 -4.52 -5.06 -0.56
CA ALA A 79 -4.09 -4.07 0.41
C ALA A 79 -4.85 -2.74 0.24
N LEU A 80 -5.11 -2.32 -1.00
CA LEU A 80 -5.94 -1.15 -1.31
C LEU A 80 -7.37 -1.35 -0.83
N LEU A 81 -7.99 -2.50 -1.13
CA LEU A 81 -9.34 -2.82 -0.65
C LEU A 81 -9.43 -2.74 0.88
N PHE A 82 -8.51 -3.39 1.60
CA PHE A 82 -8.45 -3.31 3.06
C PHE A 82 -8.21 -1.88 3.56
N THR A 83 -7.38 -1.10 2.87
CA THR A 83 -7.19 0.32 3.22
C THR A 83 -8.50 1.10 3.11
N LEU A 84 -9.30 0.85 2.07
CA LEU A 84 -10.60 1.51 1.88
C LEU A 84 -11.61 1.07 2.95
N GLU A 85 -11.61 -0.21 3.34
CA GLU A 85 -12.43 -0.71 4.46
C GLU A 85 -12.04 -0.08 5.80
N TYR A 86 -10.73 0.10 6.04
CA TYR A 86 -10.25 0.83 7.21
C TYR A 86 -10.69 2.30 7.18
N MET A 87 -10.54 2.97 6.04
CA MET A 87 -10.95 4.37 5.88
C MET A 87 -12.44 4.56 6.19
N ASP A 88 -13.30 3.62 5.77
CA ASP A 88 -14.75 3.66 5.96
C ASP A 88 -15.18 3.27 7.38
N SER A 89 -14.62 2.19 7.94
CA SER A 89 -15.09 1.59 9.20
C SER A 89 -14.24 1.95 10.44
N GLN A 90 -12.99 2.39 10.23
CA GLN A 90 -11.98 2.61 11.27
C GLN A 90 -11.64 1.37 12.13
N GLN A 91 -11.98 0.16 11.65
CA GLN A 91 -11.64 -1.11 12.30
C GLN A 91 -10.17 -1.47 12.01
N VAL A 92 -9.33 -1.44 13.05
CA VAL A 92 -7.86 -1.55 12.95
C VAL A 92 -7.40 -2.84 12.25
N GLU A 93 -8.21 -3.89 12.32
CA GLU A 93 -7.96 -5.19 11.70
C GLU A 93 -7.73 -5.05 10.18
N TYR A 94 -8.42 -4.11 9.52
CA TYR A 94 -8.22 -3.85 8.10
C TYR A 94 -6.89 -3.15 7.81
N ALA A 95 -6.45 -2.23 8.67
CA ALA A 95 -5.12 -1.63 8.54
C ALA A 95 -4.02 -2.67 8.76
N GLU A 96 -4.21 -3.58 9.72
CA GLU A 96 -3.31 -4.73 9.93
C GLU A 96 -3.27 -5.64 8.70
N GLN A 97 -4.41 -5.93 8.08
CA GLN A 97 -4.47 -6.72 6.84
C GLN A 97 -3.77 -6.03 5.66
N THR A 98 -3.86 -4.70 5.53
CA THR A 98 -3.08 -3.95 4.53
C THR A 98 -1.58 -4.17 4.72
N LEU A 99 -1.09 -4.03 5.95
CA LEU A 99 0.34 -4.20 6.25
C LEU A 99 0.78 -5.68 6.14
N ALA A 100 -0.10 -6.62 6.49
CA ALA A 100 0.15 -8.05 6.30
C ALA A 100 0.38 -8.40 4.82
N LYS A 101 -0.33 -7.74 3.89
CA LYS A 101 -0.07 -7.92 2.45
C LYS A 101 1.26 -7.39 1.99
N GLN A 102 1.78 -6.33 2.62
CA GLN A 102 3.15 -5.89 2.38
C GLN A 102 4.17 -6.91 2.95
N GLN A 103 3.90 -7.46 4.14
CA GLN A 103 4.76 -8.49 4.73
C GLN A 103 4.81 -9.77 3.89
N GLU A 104 3.69 -10.19 3.30
CA GLU A 104 3.64 -11.33 2.36
C GLU A 104 4.61 -11.12 1.18
N LEU A 105 4.73 -9.89 0.67
CA LEU A 105 5.73 -9.57 -0.35
C LEU A 105 7.16 -9.63 0.17
N PHE A 106 7.41 -9.20 1.42
CA PHE A 106 8.74 -9.29 2.03
C PHE A 106 9.21 -10.72 2.20
N ASP A 107 8.31 -11.62 2.57
CA ASP A 107 8.60 -13.05 2.68
C ASP A 107 9.02 -13.59 1.30
N LEU A 108 8.29 -13.24 0.23
CA LEU A 108 8.64 -13.60 -1.14
C LEU A 108 9.98 -12.99 -1.63
N TYR A 109 10.26 -11.71 -1.35
CA TYR A 109 11.56 -11.13 -1.68
C TYR A 109 12.71 -11.85 -0.98
N SER A 110 12.49 -12.26 0.28
CA SER A 110 13.48 -13.01 1.05
C SER A 110 13.74 -14.38 0.44
N GLU A 111 12.69 -15.10 0.04
CA GLU A 111 12.78 -16.39 -0.67
C GLU A 111 13.46 -16.27 -2.03
N GLN A 112 13.30 -15.14 -2.73
CA GLN A 112 13.96 -14.84 -4.00
C GLN A 112 15.40 -14.33 -3.85
N GLY A 113 15.95 -14.26 -2.64
CA GLY A 113 17.31 -13.75 -2.42
C GLY A 113 17.45 -12.25 -2.64
N GLN A 114 16.39 -11.48 -2.39
CA GLN A 114 16.37 -10.02 -2.44
C GLN A 114 16.17 -9.36 -1.05
N PRO A 115 16.91 -9.75 0.00
CA PRO A 115 16.74 -9.17 1.35
C PRO A 115 17.03 -7.66 1.39
N GLN A 116 17.80 -7.13 0.43
CA GLN A 116 18.06 -5.70 0.30
C GLN A 116 16.79 -4.89 0.00
N ALA A 117 15.82 -5.45 -0.72
CA ALA A 117 14.56 -4.76 -0.99
C ALA A 117 13.74 -4.60 0.29
N VAL A 118 13.71 -5.65 1.11
CA VAL A 118 13.05 -5.65 2.43
C VAL A 118 13.73 -4.66 3.37
N SER A 119 15.06 -4.71 3.48
CA SER A 119 15.81 -3.79 4.34
C SER A 119 15.58 -2.32 3.95
N ALA A 120 15.60 -2.01 2.66
CA ALA A 120 15.38 -0.64 2.18
C ALA A 120 13.97 -0.13 2.48
N ASP A 121 12.94 -0.97 2.35
CA ASP A 121 11.56 -0.58 2.70
C ASP A 121 11.40 -0.43 4.22
N LEU A 122 11.99 -1.33 5.03
CA LEU A 122 11.97 -1.21 6.49
C LEU A 122 12.63 0.08 6.98
N ASP A 123 13.78 0.46 6.42
CA ASP A 123 14.45 1.73 6.73
C ASP A 123 13.57 2.93 6.36
N TRP A 124 12.88 2.85 5.23
CA TRP A 124 11.93 3.89 4.82
C TRP A 124 10.70 3.93 5.73
N GLN A 125 10.16 2.80 6.17
CA GLN A 125 9.04 2.73 7.11
C GLN A 125 9.36 3.39 8.45
N GLN A 126 10.60 3.26 8.93
CA GLN A 126 11.05 3.96 10.14
C GLN A 126 11.03 5.48 9.94
N GLN A 127 11.47 5.97 8.79
CA GLN A 127 11.41 7.40 8.43
C GLN A 127 9.96 7.88 8.27
N LEU A 128 9.10 7.08 7.64
CA LEU A 128 7.68 7.36 7.51
C LEU A 128 6.99 7.46 8.87
N ALA A 129 7.30 6.57 9.81
CA ALA A 129 6.72 6.60 11.14
C ALA A 129 7.06 7.91 11.87
N ALA A 130 8.29 8.41 11.71
CA ALA A 130 8.71 9.71 12.24
C ALA A 130 8.04 10.89 11.50
N ALA A 131 7.86 10.79 10.18
CA ALA A 131 7.18 11.82 9.40
C ALA A 131 5.66 11.89 9.71
N LEU A 132 5.04 10.76 10.06
CA LEU A 132 3.61 10.67 10.38
C LEU A 132 3.29 10.97 11.84
N SER A 133 4.30 11.02 12.72
CA SER A 133 4.12 11.36 14.14
C SER A 133 4.09 12.87 14.42
N VAL A 134 4.38 13.71 13.43
CA VAL A 134 4.24 15.17 13.54
C VAL A 134 2.76 15.58 13.64
N GLU A 135 2.50 16.65 14.39
CA GLU A 135 1.17 17.07 14.83
C GLU A 135 0.20 17.33 13.65
N GLU A 136 0.66 18.04 12.62
CA GLU A 136 -0.11 18.30 11.40
C GLU A 136 0.70 17.95 10.15
N LEU A 137 0.00 17.41 9.15
CA LEU A 137 0.56 17.04 7.85
C LEU A 137 -0.28 17.77 6.81
N ASP A 138 0.22 18.92 6.37
CA ASP A 138 -0.44 19.77 5.40
C ASP A 138 -0.42 19.16 3.98
N ASP A 139 -1.13 19.79 3.05
CA ASP A 139 -1.22 19.34 1.66
C ASP A 139 0.17 19.22 0.99
N GLN A 140 1.06 20.17 1.26
CA GLN A 140 2.39 20.21 0.65
C GLN A 140 3.30 19.12 1.23
N GLN A 141 3.21 18.87 2.53
CA GLN A 141 3.89 17.80 3.23
C GLN A 141 3.40 16.44 2.74
N LEU A 142 2.09 16.25 2.56
CA LEU A 142 1.54 15.00 1.99
C LEU A 142 2.04 14.77 0.55
N MET A 143 2.04 15.81 -0.28
CA MET A 143 2.56 15.72 -1.66
C MET A 143 4.06 15.39 -1.70
N ASN A 144 4.85 16.02 -0.83
CA ASN A 144 6.28 15.74 -0.71
C ASN A 144 6.52 14.30 -0.20
N LEU A 145 5.74 13.87 0.78
CA LEU A 145 5.81 12.52 1.33
C LEU A 145 5.50 11.46 0.28
N ARG A 146 4.44 11.65 -0.52
CA ARG A 146 4.11 10.76 -1.64
C ARG A 146 5.22 10.73 -2.70
N ARG A 147 5.79 11.89 -3.04
CA ARG A 147 6.90 11.97 -4.01
C ARG A 147 8.11 11.16 -3.55
N HIS A 148 8.50 11.30 -2.28
CA HIS A 148 9.60 10.51 -1.71
C HIS A 148 9.22 9.03 -1.63
N ASN A 149 7.99 8.72 -1.21
CA ASN A 149 7.50 7.34 -1.10
C ASN A 149 7.59 6.56 -2.43
N GLN A 150 7.33 7.22 -3.57
CA GLN A 150 7.47 6.62 -4.89
C GLN A 150 8.93 6.26 -5.25
N GLN A 151 9.92 6.96 -4.68
CA GLN A 151 11.34 6.64 -4.86
C GLN A 151 11.76 5.40 -4.06
N HIS A 152 10.95 5.00 -3.08
CA HIS A 152 11.14 3.81 -2.25
C HIS A 152 10.15 2.69 -2.62
N GLY A 153 9.64 2.70 -3.85
CA GLY A 153 8.78 1.64 -4.36
C GLY A 153 9.45 0.27 -4.32
N LEU A 154 8.66 -0.77 -4.05
CA LEU A 154 9.16 -2.14 -4.03
C LEU A 154 9.49 -2.59 -5.46
N PRO A 155 10.62 -3.29 -5.68
CA PRO A 155 10.99 -3.79 -7.00
C PRO A 155 10.03 -4.89 -7.47
N PRO A 156 9.98 -5.22 -8.77
CA PRO A 156 9.21 -6.38 -9.23
C PRO A 156 9.72 -7.67 -8.59
N LEU A 157 8.79 -8.53 -8.16
CA LEU A 157 9.12 -9.94 -7.90
C LEU A 157 9.77 -10.55 -9.14
N GLN A 158 10.82 -11.34 -8.94
CA GLN A 158 11.49 -12.04 -10.04
C GLN A 158 10.79 -13.38 -10.27
N THR A 159 10.45 -13.67 -11.53
CA THR A 159 10.11 -15.03 -11.94
C THR A 159 11.35 -15.91 -11.75
N GLN A 160 11.29 -16.86 -10.81
CA GLN A 160 12.37 -17.83 -10.66
C GLN A 160 12.54 -18.58 -11.99
N PRO A 161 13.77 -18.73 -12.51
CA PRO A 161 13.97 -19.64 -13.64
C PRO A 161 13.51 -21.03 -13.21
N ALA A 162 12.71 -21.69 -14.05
CA ALA A 162 12.31 -23.07 -13.80
C ALA A 162 13.56 -23.92 -13.51
N PRO A 163 13.55 -24.79 -12.48
CA PRO A 163 14.66 -25.70 -12.28
C PRO A 163 14.83 -26.55 -13.54
N ILE A 164 16.06 -26.53 -14.09
CA ILE A 164 16.47 -27.30 -15.27
C ILE A 164 16.54 -28.78 -14.91
#